data_AF-A0A218W608-F1
#
_entry.id   AF-A0A218W608-F1
#
_cell.length_a   1.000
_cell.length_b   1.000
_cell.length_c   1.000
_cell.angle_alpha   90.00
_cell.angle_beta   90.00
_cell.angle_gamma   90.00
#
_symmetry.space_group_name_H-M   'P 1'
#
loop_
_entity.id
_entity.type
_entity.pdbx_description
1 polymer ?
#
loop_
_entity_poly.entity_id
_entity_poly.type
_entity_poly.pdbx_seq_one_letter_code
_entity_poly.pdbx_strand_id
1 'polypeptide(L)'
;MMERADSGQKLFTRMRLWEFPEQYVVEPTDGSSGSFLSISRNDGSMKLTDDLPECSSVRVPKIRNIYGVIGMLKLIAGSYLIVITGRECVGSYMGHPIFKATSLKILHCNHALKNSPAEQKKVETEFSELLNVAEHTPGLYFSYDTNLTLSSQRLHELGDESKLLPLWRQLDPYLLPVIQGNILSIRGSIPFTWEQIVDLTYKPKFEIVKPEEAPRIAERHFLDLRKTYRSILAVDLVNKHGGEGRLSEKFSNAMQRVSSDDVRYVHFDFHHICGHVHFELLSILYEQIEDFLEKKGYLLLNERGEKLKEQLGVVRANCIDCLDRTNVTQSMIARKVLEWQLRRMGVFAAEETINMHPNFDDNFKILWANHGDDISIQYSGTPALKGDFVRYGQRTAQGMLNDFKNALMRYYLNNFVDGTKQDAIDLLQGHYIVSVSRDLTAPSQQGGLEAVASFPVALSVVMAGLFLAYVSLRQGPLSFQRVLFSLLCAGMSVGIVFFVKVNGRVFCNRPRLHKPR
;
A
#
# COMPACT_ATOMS: atom_id res chain seq x y z
N MET A 1 9.94 24.19 -25.06
CA MET A 1 9.22 25.32 -24.42
C MET A 1 7.75 24.95 -24.49
N MET A 2 7.16 24.55 -23.37
CA MET A 2 5.75 24.15 -23.26
C MET A 2 5.06 25.09 -22.27
N GLU A 3 3.80 25.40 -22.52
CA GLU A 3 3.07 26.50 -21.89
C GLU A 3 3.04 26.39 -20.36
N ARG A 4 3.16 27.55 -19.71
CA ARG A 4 2.75 27.71 -18.31
C ARG A 4 1.23 27.55 -18.28
N ALA A 5 0.71 26.75 -17.35
CA ALA A 5 -0.74 26.69 -17.17
C ALA A 5 -1.23 28.08 -16.75
N ASP A 6 -2.29 28.57 -17.40
CA ASP A 6 -2.84 29.88 -17.09
C ASP A 6 -3.44 29.87 -15.68
N SER A 7 -3.10 30.88 -14.86
CA SER A 7 -3.26 30.80 -13.39
C SER A 7 -4.71 30.80 -12.88
N GLY A 8 -5.68 30.83 -13.79
CA GLY A 8 -7.11 30.71 -13.52
C GLY A 8 -7.78 29.42 -14.01
N GLN A 9 -7.05 28.49 -14.63
CA GLN A 9 -7.66 27.30 -15.24
C GLN A 9 -7.97 26.21 -14.18
N LYS A 10 -9.15 26.34 -13.57
CA LYS A 10 -9.67 25.40 -12.56
C LYS A 10 -9.80 23.99 -13.15
N LEU A 11 -9.28 22.98 -12.43
CA LEU A 11 -9.42 21.58 -12.84
C LEU A 11 -10.89 21.15 -12.90
N PHE A 12 -11.24 20.39 -13.95
CA PHE A 12 -12.57 19.80 -14.08
C PHE A 12 -12.79 18.71 -13.03
N THR A 13 -13.84 18.85 -12.25
CA THR A 13 -14.23 17.96 -11.15
C THR A 13 -15.24 16.90 -11.58
N ARG A 14 -15.97 17.13 -12.68
CA ARG A 14 -16.86 16.16 -13.34
C ARG A 14 -16.67 16.23 -14.85
N MET A 15 -16.67 15.05 -15.47
CA MET A 15 -16.55 14.87 -16.90
C MET A 15 -17.48 13.74 -17.37
N ARG A 16 -17.91 13.78 -18.64
CA ARG A 16 -18.55 12.66 -19.34
C ARG A 16 -17.53 11.96 -20.24
N LEU A 17 -17.42 10.65 -20.08
CA LEU A 17 -16.68 9.77 -20.98
C LEU A 17 -17.66 9.19 -22.00
N TRP A 18 -17.37 9.41 -23.28
CA TRP A 18 -18.08 8.87 -24.43
C TRP A 18 -17.27 7.74 -25.05
N GLU A 19 -17.86 6.55 -25.12
CA GLU A 19 -17.24 5.35 -25.71
C GLU A 19 -17.71 5.15 -27.17
N PHE A 20 -16.99 5.74 -28.13
CA PHE A 20 -17.20 5.49 -29.57
C PHE A 20 -16.41 4.25 -30.03
N PRO A 21 -16.72 3.65 -31.20
CA PRO A 21 -16.00 2.48 -31.70
C PRO A 21 -14.48 2.67 -31.82
N GLU A 22 -14.04 3.81 -32.38
CA GLU A 22 -12.62 4.10 -32.72
C GLU A 22 -11.91 5.04 -31.73
N GLN A 23 -12.64 5.68 -30.82
CA GLN A 23 -12.07 6.64 -29.86
C GLN A 23 -12.88 6.71 -28.55
N TYR A 24 -12.22 7.09 -27.47
CA TYR A 24 -12.85 7.60 -26.27
C TYR A 24 -12.82 9.13 -26.32
N VAL A 25 -13.90 9.81 -25.91
CA VAL A 25 -13.90 11.28 -25.79
C VAL A 25 -14.28 11.66 -24.38
N VAL A 26 -13.45 12.49 -23.73
CA VAL A 26 -13.71 13.05 -22.40
C VAL A 26 -14.18 14.48 -22.55
N GLU A 27 -15.39 14.75 -22.10
CA GLU A 27 -16.06 16.04 -22.08
C GLU A 27 -16.06 16.62 -20.66
N PRO A 28 -15.57 17.84 -20.44
CA PRO A 28 -15.83 18.59 -19.21
C PRO A 28 -17.32 18.89 -19.03
N THR A 29 -17.90 18.63 -17.85
CA THR A 29 -19.33 18.96 -17.58
C THR A 29 -19.55 20.06 -16.55
N ASP A 30 -18.49 20.65 -16.00
CA ASP A 30 -18.57 21.71 -14.99
C ASP A 30 -18.82 23.12 -15.58
N GLY A 31 -19.62 23.21 -16.65
CA GLY A 31 -20.18 24.47 -17.19
C GLY A 31 -19.20 25.43 -17.87
N SER A 32 -17.93 25.08 -18.00
CA SER A 32 -16.92 25.84 -18.75
C SER A 32 -16.72 25.24 -20.15
N SER A 33 -16.58 26.09 -21.16
CA SER A 33 -16.33 25.72 -22.56
C SER A 33 -14.91 25.20 -22.78
N GLY A 34 -14.55 24.09 -22.13
CA GLY A 34 -13.27 23.41 -22.30
C GLY A 34 -13.31 22.44 -23.48
N SER A 35 -12.23 22.39 -24.25
CA SER A 35 -12.06 21.43 -25.34
C SER A 35 -12.17 19.98 -24.82
N PHE A 36 -12.74 19.12 -25.66
CA PHE A 36 -12.84 17.68 -25.41
C PHE A 36 -11.47 17.02 -25.56
N LEU A 37 -11.18 16.02 -24.73
CA LEU A 37 -10.00 15.17 -24.89
C LEU A 37 -10.39 13.89 -25.63
N SER A 38 -10.06 13.81 -26.92
CA SER A 38 -10.17 12.58 -27.70
C SER A 38 -8.95 11.68 -27.52
N ILE A 39 -9.19 10.37 -27.39
CA ILE A 39 -8.20 9.33 -27.14
C ILE A 39 -8.46 8.18 -28.12
N SER A 40 -7.55 8.00 -29.08
CA SER A 40 -7.63 6.97 -30.12
C SER A 40 -7.59 5.55 -29.53
N ARG A 41 -8.54 4.69 -29.93
CA ARG A 41 -8.55 3.26 -29.55
C ARG A 41 -7.56 2.41 -30.35
N ASN A 42 -6.90 2.98 -31.35
CA ASN A 42 -5.91 2.29 -32.17
C ASN A 42 -4.53 2.24 -31.50
N ASP A 43 -4.11 3.36 -30.91
CA ASP A 43 -2.74 3.57 -30.42
C ASP A 43 -2.66 4.30 -29.07
N GLY A 44 -3.80 4.69 -28.49
CA GLY A 44 -3.85 5.49 -27.26
C GLY A 44 -3.43 6.95 -27.43
N SER A 45 -3.27 7.45 -28.67
CA SER A 45 -2.89 8.85 -28.90
C SER A 45 -3.98 9.82 -28.44
N MET A 46 -3.56 10.89 -27.79
CA MET A 46 -4.44 11.88 -27.16
C MET A 46 -4.41 13.20 -27.92
N LYS A 47 -5.57 13.79 -28.19
CA LYS A 47 -5.75 15.06 -28.89
C LYS A 47 -6.85 15.89 -28.24
N LEU A 48 -6.69 17.20 -28.19
CA LEU A 48 -7.78 18.12 -27.88
C LEU A 48 -8.60 18.37 -29.16
N THR A 49 -9.91 18.41 -29.02
CA THR A 49 -10.89 18.63 -30.10
C THR A 49 -12.02 19.49 -29.54
N ASP A 50 -12.56 20.42 -30.33
CA ASP A 50 -13.60 21.36 -29.85
C ASP A 50 -15.04 20.88 -30.10
N ASP A 51 -15.21 19.79 -30.86
CA ASP A 51 -16.50 19.19 -31.19
C ASP A 51 -16.61 17.73 -30.72
N LEU A 52 -17.85 17.30 -30.40
CA LEU A 52 -18.18 15.89 -30.22
C LEU A 52 -18.31 15.19 -31.58
N PRO A 53 -17.81 13.94 -31.74
CA PRO A 53 -17.98 13.17 -32.97
C PRO A 53 -19.47 12.92 -33.28
N GLU A 54 -19.85 12.98 -34.56
CA GLU A 54 -21.23 12.75 -34.99
C GLU A 54 -21.76 11.38 -34.54
N CYS A 55 -22.82 11.39 -33.73
CA CYS A 55 -23.53 10.18 -33.33
C CYS A 55 -24.36 9.62 -34.49
N SER A 56 -23.78 8.69 -35.25
CA SER A 56 -24.56 7.88 -36.22
C SER A 56 -25.74 7.19 -35.54
N SER A 57 -26.92 7.22 -36.16
CA SER A 57 -28.18 6.67 -35.62
C SER A 57 -28.17 5.16 -35.38
N VAL A 58 -27.16 4.44 -35.85
CA VAL A 58 -27.06 2.97 -35.81
C VAL A 58 -26.44 2.46 -34.49
N ARG A 59 -25.62 3.26 -33.80
CA ARG A 59 -25.06 2.91 -32.47
C ARG A 59 -24.90 4.15 -31.60
N VAL A 60 -25.76 4.26 -30.58
CA VAL A 60 -25.58 5.23 -29.50
C VAL A 60 -24.30 4.88 -28.71
N PRO A 61 -23.33 5.80 -28.54
CA PRO A 61 -22.12 5.55 -27.75
C PRO A 61 -22.49 5.34 -26.27
N LYS A 62 -21.70 4.52 -25.56
CA LYS A 62 -21.90 4.36 -24.12
C LYS A 62 -21.34 5.59 -23.41
N ILE A 63 -22.17 6.26 -22.62
CA ILE A 63 -21.81 7.46 -21.86
C ILE A 63 -21.66 7.07 -20.39
N ARG A 64 -20.60 7.55 -19.73
CA ARG A 64 -20.41 7.41 -18.27
C ARG A 64 -19.92 8.71 -17.66
N ASN A 65 -20.28 8.97 -16.41
CA ASN A 65 -19.64 10.05 -15.65
C ASN A 65 -18.30 9.55 -15.11
N ILE A 66 -17.27 10.40 -15.20
CA ILE A 66 -15.97 10.19 -14.58
C ILE A 66 -15.56 11.43 -13.77
N TYR A 67 -14.63 11.23 -12.85
CA TYR A 67 -14.15 12.24 -11.90
C TYR A 67 -12.64 12.51 -12.03
N GLY A 68 -11.97 11.87 -12.99
CA GLY A 68 -10.55 12.07 -13.24
C GLY A 68 -10.05 11.11 -14.30
N VAL A 69 -9.06 11.56 -15.07
CA VAL A 69 -8.22 10.71 -15.91
C VAL A 69 -6.90 10.56 -15.16
N ILE A 70 -6.53 9.34 -14.77
CA ILE A 70 -5.25 9.08 -14.10
C ILE A 70 -4.12 9.10 -15.11
N GLY A 71 -4.34 8.52 -16.29
CA GLY A 71 -3.39 8.56 -17.40
C GLY A 71 -3.57 7.41 -18.39
N MET A 72 -2.56 7.25 -19.25
CA MET A 72 -2.42 6.16 -20.20
C MET A 72 -1.28 5.24 -19.78
N LEU A 73 -1.55 3.95 -19.64
CA LEU A 73 -0.55 2.90 -19.48
C LEU A 73 -0.33 2.20 -20.82
N LYS A 74 0.93 2.01 -21.23
CA LYS A 74 1.28 1.31 -22.48
C LYS A 74 2.05 0.03 -22.17
N LEU A 75 1.57 -1.10 -22.69
CA LEU A 75 2.16 -2.43 -22.52
C LEU A 75 2.82 -2.89 -23.84
N ILE A 76 2.86 -4.20 -24.12
CA ILE A 76 3.50 -4.76 -25.33
C ILE A 76 2.96 -4.09 -26.59
N ALA A 77 1.64 -4.18 -26.77
CA ALA A 77 0.94 -3.63 -27.92
C ALA A 77 -0.39 -2.96 -27.53
N GLY A 78 -0.94 -3.27 -26.35
CA GLY A 78 -2.10 -2.57 -25.81
C GLY A 78 -1.76 -1.22 -25.19
N SER A 79 -2.69 -0.28 -25.29
CA SER A 79 -2.67 0.97 -24.53
C SER A 79 -3.96 1.07 -23.71
N TYR A 80 -3.86 1.55 -22.47
CA TYR A 80 -4.92 1.44 -21.47
C TYR A 80 -5.18 2.79 -20.84
N LEU A 81 -6.40 3.27 -20.98
CA LEU A 81 -6.88 4.50 -20.38
C LEU A 81 -7.40 4.20 -18.96
N ILE A 82 -6.83 4.84 -17.94
CA ILE A 82 -7.22 4.68 -16.54
C ILE A 82 -8.03 5.90 -16.09
N VAL A 83 -9.28 5.68 -15.67
CA VAL A 83 -10.21 6.73 -15.22
C VAL A 83 -10.80 6.43 -13.85
N ILE A 84 -11.15 7.49 -13.11
CA ILE A 84 -11.87 7.43 -11.84
C ILE A 84 -13.38 7.49 -12.13
N THR A 85 -14.08 6.38 -11.94
CA THR A 85 -15.54 6.26 -12.15
C THR A 85 -16.36 6.52 -10.89
N GLY A 86 -15.74 6.45 -9.70
CA GLY A 86 -16.37 6.75 -8.42
C GLY A 86 -15.45 7.52 -7.48
N ARG A 87 -16.00 8.51 -6.77
CA ARG A 87 -15.32 9.21 -5.67
C ARG A 87 -16.26 9.51 -4.52
N GLU A 88 -15.71 9.62 -3.32
CA GLU A 88 -16.40 10.02 -2.09
C GLU A 88 -15.63 11.17 -1.43
N CYS A 89 -16.33 12.17 -0.87
CA CYS A 89 -15.70 13.24 -0.11
C CYS A 89 -15.45 12.77 1.32
N VAL A 90 -14.18 12.61 1.72
CA VAL A 90 -13.80 12.07 3.04
C VAL A 90 -13.41 13.14 4.05
N GLY A 91 -13.28 14.39 3.61
CA GLY A 91 -12.95 15.53 4.47
C GLY A 91 -12.57 16.76 3.67
N SER A 92 -12.00 17.76 4.36
CA SER A 92 -11.41 18.94 3.73
C SER A 92 -10.18 19.43 4.49
N TYR A 93 -9.23 20.03 3.79
CA TYR A 93 -8.05 20.67 4.36
C TYR A 93 -7.97 22.12 3.85
N MET A 94 -7.92 23.10 4.77
CA MET A 94 -7.96 24.54 4.44
C MET A 94 -9.13 24.94 3.52
N GLY A 95 -10.28 24.26 3.67
CA GLY A 95 -11.46 24.45 2.80
C GLY A 95 -11.41 23.69 1.47
N HIS A 96 -10.27 23.11 1.09
CA HIS A 96 -10.14 22.27 -0.10
C HIS A 96 -10.65 20.85 0.18
N PRO A 97 -11.63 20.34 -0.57
CA PRO A 97 -12.19 19.00 -0.34
C PRO A 97 -11.19 17.89 -0.73
N ILE A 98 -11.19 16.82 0.05
CA ILE A 98 -10.37 15.62 -0.17
C ILE A 98 -11.29 14.47 -0.57
N PHE A 99 -10.95 13.79 -1.67
CA PHE A 99 -11.73 12.71 -2.24
C PHE A 99 -10.98 11.37 -2.16
N LYS A 100 -11.69 10.31 -1.75
CA LYS A 100 -11.27 8.91 -1.90
C LYS A 100 -11.79 8.41 -3.25
N ALA A 101 -10.94 7.82 -4.08
CA ALA A 101 -11.40 7.12 -5.28
C ALA A 101 -12.06 5.81 -4.83
N THR A 102 -13.36 5.63 -5.14
CA THR A 102 -14.15 4.46 -4.73
C THR A 102 -14.31 3.44 -5.86
N SER A 103 -14.06 3.86 -7.11
CA SER A 103 -14.07 2.98 -8.28
C SER A 103 -13.16 3.53 -9.36
N LEU A 104 -12.30 2.67 -9.90
CA LEU A 104 -11.52 2.91 -11.10
C LEU A 104 -12.09 2.10 -12.27
N LYS A 105 -11.79 2.55 -13.49
CA LYS A 105 -11.96 1.74 -14.68
C LYS A 105 -10.79 1.91 -15.64
N ILE A 106 -10.30 0.78 -16.12
CA ILE A 106 -9.26 0.64 -17.13
C ILE A 106 -9.96 0.27 -18.44
N LEU A 107 -9.59 0.97 -19.52
CA LEU A 107 -10.28 0.96 -20.80
C LEU A 107 -9.29 0.70 -21.93
N HIS A 108 -9.61 -0.30 -22.76
CA HIS A 108 -8.69 -0.83 -23.77
C HIS A 108 -8.65 0.04 -25.05
N CYS A 109 -7.47 0.50 -25.42
CA CYS A 109 -7.14 1.08 -26.73
C CYS A 109 -6.38 0.02 -27.56
N ASN A 110 -7.02 -1.14 -27.75
CA ASN A 110 -6.37 -2.36 -28.25
C ASN A 110 -6.79 -2.70 -29.71
N HIS A 111 -7.23 -1.74 -30.54
CA HIS A 111 -7.58 -2.05 -31.94
C HIS A 111 -6.36 -2.53 -32.75
N ALA A 112 -5.16 -1.97 -32.55
CA ALA A 112 -3.93 -2.49 -33.15
C ALA A 112 -3.64 -3.97 -32.74
N LEU A 113 -4.04 -4.36 -31.53
CA LEU A 113 -3.84 -5.70 -31.00
C LEU A 113 -4.65 -6.79 -31.72
N LYS A 114 -5.71 -6.42 -32.47
CA LYS A 114 -6.45 -7.39 -33.30
C LYS A 114 -5.55 -8.05 -34.35
N ASN A 115 -4.54 -7.33 -34.83
CA ASN A 115 -3.63 -7.76 -35.90
C ASN A 115 -2.29 -8.31 -35.38
N SER A 116 -2.08 -8.40 -34.06
CA SER A 116 -0.81 -8.90 -33.49
C SER A 116 -0.72 -10.44 -33.48
N PRO A 117 0.50 -11.01 -33.38
CA PRO A 117 0.72 -12.44 -33.22
C PRO A 117 0.00 -13.05 -32.00
N ALA A 118 -0.35 -14.33 -32.09
CA ALA A 118 -1.10 -15.04 -31.03
C ALA A 118 -0.37 -15.04 -29.67
N GLU A 119 0.96 -15.11 -29.67
CA GLU A 119 1.79 -15.05 -28.45
C GLU A 119 1.65 -13.70 -27.74
N GLN A 120 1.71 -12.59 -28.48
CA GLN A 120 1.49 -11.24 -27.92
C GLN A 120 0.08 -11.12 -27.34
N LYS A 121 -0.94 -11.65 -28.02
CA LYS A 121 -2.33 -11.67 -27.51
C LYS A 121 -2.47 -12.46 -26.20
N LYS A 122 -1.71 -13.55 -26.03
CA LYS A 122 -1.70 -14.32 -24.79
C LYS A 122 -1.09 -13.50 -23.64
N VAL A 123 0.11 -12.96 -23.82
CA VAL A 123 0.81 -12.20 -22.76
C VAL A 123 0.06 -10.90 -22.42
N GLU A 124 -0.56 -10.24 -23.41
CA GLU A 124 -1.43 -9.09 -23.18
C GLU A 124 -2.69 -9.45 -22.37
N THR A 125 -3.26 -10.63 -22.58
CA THR A 125 -4.35 -11.16 -21.73
C THR A 125 -3.88 -11.34 -20.28
N GLU A 126 -2.70 -11.93 -20.06
CA GLU A 126 -2.11 -12.12 -18.72
C GLU A 126 -1.88 -10.76 -18.01
N PHE A 127 -1.41 -9.73 -18.72
CA PHE A 127 -1.32 -8.37 -18.17
C PHE A 127 -2.70 -7.76 -17.88
N SER A 128 -3.72 -8.03 -18.70
CA SER A 128 -5.07 -7.51 -18.45
C SER A 128 -5.70 -8.06 -17.16
N GLU A 129 -5.33 -9.28 -16.74
CA GLU A 129 -5.73 -9.85 -15.45
C GLU A 129 -5.06 -9.10 -14.28
N LEU A 130 -3.78 -8.74 -14.40
CA LEU A 130 -3.07 -7.91 -13.41
C LEU A 130 -3.70 -6.51 -13.29
N LEU A 131 -4.10 -5.91 -14.41
CA LEU A 131 -4.82 -4.63 -14.43
C LEU A 131 -6.22 -4.72 -13.78
N ASN A 132 -6.88 -5.88 -13.83
CA ASN A 132 -8.12 -6.07 -13.08
C ASN A 132 -7.89 -6.09 -11.55
N VAL A 133 -6.75 -6.59 -11.07
CA VAL A 133 -6.36 -6.48 -9.65
C VAL A 133 -6.11 -5.01 -9.26
N ALA A 134 -5.50 -4.24 -10.16
CA ALA A 134 -5.31 -2.80 -9.98
C ALA A 134 -6.64 -2.02 -9.83
N GLU A 135 -7.66 -2.31 -10.64
CA GLU A 135 -8.98 -1.65 -10.54
C GLU A 135 -9.63 -1.78 -9.15
N HIS A 136 -9.37 -2.89 -8.47
CA HIS A 136 -9.95 -3.23 -7.17
C HIS A 136 -9.05 -2.84 -5.98
N THR A 137 -7.87 -2.25 -6.22
CA THR A 137 -6.95 -1.86 -5.15
C THR A 137 -7.43 -0.55 -4.49
N PRO A 138 -7.85 -0.57 -3.21
CA PRO A 138 -8.35 0.62 -2.53
C PRO A 138 -7.19 1.52 -2.07
N GLY A 139 -7.52 2.76 -1.71
CA GLY A 139 -6.58 3.64 -0.98
C GLY A 139 -6.03 4.84 -1.74
N LEU A 140 -6.51 5.11 -2.97
CA LEU A 140 -6.17 6.34 -3.69
C LEU A 140 -6.98 7.53 -3.15
N TYR A 141 -6.28 8.59 -2.79
CA TYR A 141 -6.82 9.87 -2.32
C TYR A 141 -6.31 11.01 -3.19
N PHE A 142 -7.17 12.01 -3.46
CA PHE A 142 -6.82 13.17 -4.29
C PHE A 142 -7.65 14.40 -3.92
N SER A 143 -7.18 15.58 -4.34
CA SER A 143 -7.94 16.82 -4.37
C SER A 143 -7.70 17.53 -5.70
N TYR A 144 -8.64 18.35 -6.16
CA TYR A 144 -8.45 19.18 -7.34
C TYR A 144 -7.76 20.51 -7.01
N ASP A 145 -7.85 20.94 -5.76
CA ASP A 145 -7.46 22.30 -5.34
C ASP A 145 -6.15 22.31 -4.52
N THR A 146 -5.66 21.15 -4.06
CA THR A 146 -4.41 21.03 -3.30
C THR A 146 -3.63 19.75 -3.60
N ASN A 147 -2.30 19.80 -3.50
CA ASN A 147 -1.41 18.67 -3.78
C ASN A 147 -1.20 17.81 -2.52
N LEU A 148 -1.83 16.64 -2.46
CA LEU A 148 -1.72 15.71 -1.33
C LEU A 148 -0.41 14.91 -1.29
N THR A 149 0.44 14.97 -2.32
CA THR A 149 1.71 14.22 -2.37
C THR A 149 2.91 14.96 -1.77
N LEU A 150 2.68 16.18 -1.27
CA LEU A 150 3.71 17.01 -0.65
C LEU A 150 3.34 17.34 0.79
N SER A 151 4.34 17.38 1.67
CA SER A 151 4.15 17.92 3.02
C SER A 151 3.74 19.38 2.96
N SER A 152 2.91 19.81 3.90
CA SER A 152 2.49 21.21 4.04
C SER A 152 3.69 22.16 4.15
N GLN A 153 4.83 21.69 4.67
CA GLN A 153 6.08 22.45 4.69
C GLN A 153 6.65 22.63 3.28
N ARG A 154 6.75 21.58 2.47
CA ARG A 154 7.22 21.69 1.09
C ARG A 154 6.26 22.48 0.20
N LEU A 155 4.96 22.29 0.38
CA LEU A 155 3.94 23.06 -0.35
C LEU A 155 4.09 24.56 -0.06
N HIS A 156 4.44 24.92 1.18
CA HIS A 156 4.76 26.30 1.57
C HIS A 156 6.14 26.75 1.03
N GLU A 157 7.17 25.91 1.08
CA GLU A 157 8.52 26.20 0.55
C GLU A 157 8.53 26.43 -0.98
N LEU A 158 7.66 25.76 -1.73
CA LEU A 158 7.53 25.93 -3.19
C LEU A 158 6.73 27.19 -3.59
N GLY A 159 6.02 27.82 -2.66
CA GLY A 159 5.27 29.07 -2.87
C GLY A 159 4.25 29.04 -4.01
N ASP A 160 3.86 30.22 -4.49
CA ASP A 160 2.87 30.38 -5.56
C ASP A 160 3.37 29.92 -6.93
N GLU A 161 4.69 29.81 -7.17
CA GLU A 161 5.22 29.27 -8.44
C GLU A 161 4.81 27.81 -8.66
N SER A 162 4.61 27.03 -7.58
CA SER A 162 4.07 25.66 -7.69
C SER A 162 2.69 25.63 -8.34
N LYS A 163 1.81 26.61 -8.06
CA LYS A 163 0.44 26.68 -8.60
C LYS A 163 0.41 26.85 -10.13
N LEU A 164 1.51 27.28 -10.73
CA LEU A 164 1.69 27.41 -12.19
C LEU A 164 2.12 26.10 -12.87
N LEU A 165 2.53 25.10 -12.09
CA LEU A 165 2.86 23.76 -12.56
C LEU A 165 1.65 22.83 -12.41
N PRO A 166 1.31 22.00 -13.40
CA PRO A 166 0.33 20.93 -13.23
C PRO A 166 0.69 20.05 -12.02
N LEU A 167 -0.30 19.62 -11.24
CA LEU A 167 -0.09 18.81 -10.02
C LEU A 167 0.84 17.61 -10.25
N TRP A 168 0.72 16.96 -11.43
CA TRP A 168 1.56 15.81 -11.81
C TRP A 168 3.06 16.13 -11.98
N ARG A 169 3.44 17.39 -12.19
CA ARG A 169 4.86 17.84 -12.22
C ARG A 169 5.41 18.22 -10.85
N GLN A 170 4.55 18.38 -9.86
CA GLN A 170 4.92 18.71 -8.48
C GLN A 170 5.04 17.46 -7.59
N LEU A 171 4.78 16.26 -8.13
CA LEU A 171 4.74 15.02 -7.34
C LEU A 171 6.13 14.68 -6.80
N ASP A 172 6.22 14.41 -5.50
CA ASP A 172 7.27 13.53 -4.98
C ASP A 172 6.78 12.08 -5.15
N PRO A 173 7.58 11.16 -5.72
CA PRO A 173 7.22 9.74 -5.77
C PRO A 173 6.97 9.10 -4.39
N TYR A 174 7.35 9.73 -3.27
CA TYR A 174 7.17 9.20 -1.92
C TYR A 174 6.74 10.26 -0.88
N LEU A 175 5.43 10.40 -0.62
CA LEU A 175 4.76 10.52 0.71
C LEU A 175 3.29 11.03 0.60
N LEU A 176 2.50 10.85 1.67
CA LEU A 176 1.19 11.49 1.93
C LEU A 176 1.18 12.14 3.34
N PRO A 177 0.69 13.39 3.53
CA PRO A 177 0.66 14.04 4.86
C PRO A 177 -0.67 14.73 5.25
N VAL A 178 -0.85 14.93 6.56
CA VAL A 178 -2.03 15.48 7.28
C VAL A 178 -1.56 16.07 8.64
N ILE A 179 -2.05 17.14 9.27
CA ILE A 179 -2.76 18.41 8.93
C ILE A 179 -2.26 19.48 9.96
N GLN A 180 -2.53 20.78 9.76
CA GLN A 180 -1.92 21.92 10.50
C GLN A 180 -2.16 21.96 12.02
N GLY A 181 -1.11 22.27 12.80
CA GLY A 181 -0.48 21.21 13.60
C GLY A 181 0.44 20.21 12.88
N ASN A 182 1.08 20.57 11.76
CA ASN A 182 1.76 19.58 10.91
C ASN A 182 3.02 18.99 11.58
N ILE A 183 2.95 17.73 12.00
CA ILE A 183 4.11 16.87 12.25
C ILE A 183 4.23 15.79 11.16
N LEU A 184 5.32 15.83 10.42
CA LEU A 184 5.70 14.77 9.51
C LEU A 184 6.42 13.64 10.27
N SER A 185 5.95 12.41 10.09
CA SER A 185 6.67 11.21 10.51
C SER A 185 6.74 10.22 9.35
N ILE A 186 7.80 9.42 9.31
CA ILE A 186 8.05 8.45 8.24
C ILE A 186 7.89 7.05 8.84
N ARG A 187 7.41 6.11 8.03
CA ARG A 187 7.51 4.67 8.31
C ARG A 187 8.10 3.96 7.11
N GLY A 188 8.78 2.85 7.34
CA GLY A 188 9.31 2.03 6.27
C GLY A 188 9.88 0.72 6.78
N SER A 189 10.23 -0.17 5.86
CA SER A 189 11.02 -1.35 6.20
C SER A 189 12.46 -0.96 6.57
N ILE A 190 13.21 -1.93 7.10
CA ILE A 190 14.66 -1.83 7.24
C ILE A 190 15.27 -1.69 5.83
N PRO A 191 16.09 -0.67 5.55
CA PRO A 191 16.59 -0.33 4.22
C PRO A 191 17.74 -1.22 3.77
N PHE A 192 17.48 -2.52 3.70
CA PHE A 192 18.33 -3.55 3.11
C PHE A 192 17.55 -4.29 2.03
N THR A 193 18.25 -4.92 1.09
CA THR A 193 17.64 -5.93 0.23
C THR A 193 17.46 -7.21 1.07
N TRP A 194 16.21 -7.57 1.36
CA TRP A 194 15.88 -8.81 2.06
C TRP A 194 14.65 -9.44 1.42
N GLU A 195 14.53 -10.76 1.53
CA GLU A 195 13.40 -11.53 1.01
C GLU A 195 12.81 -12.43 2.10
N GLN A 196 11.50 -12.68 2.00
CA GLN A 196 10.73 -13.57 2.86
C GLN A 196 9.86 -14.44 1.96
N ILE A 197 10.39 -15.59 1.56
CA ILE A 197 9.74 -16.45 0.57
C ILE A 197 8.63 -17.25 1.25
N VAL A 198 7.38 -17.03 0.84
CA VAL A 198 6.21 -17.80 1.30
C VAL A 198 6.33 -19.29 0.93
N ASP A 199 6.02 -20.15 1.91
CA ASP A 199 6.16 -21.60 1.82
C ASP A 199 5.10 -22.39 2.63
N LEU A 200 3.92 -21.78 2.86
CA LEU A 200 2.87 -22.26 3.77
C LEU A 200 3.23 -22.27 5.27
N THR A 201 4.44 -21.86 5.67
CA THR A 201 4.76 -21.65 7.09
C THR A 201 4.04 -20.39 7.60
N TYR A 202 3.46 -20.44 8.80
CA TYR A 202 2.78 -19.29 9.43
C TYR A 202 3.67 -18.03 9.55
N LYS A 203 4.97 -18.23 9.78
CA LYS A 203 5.99 -17.17 9.72
C LYS A 203 7.16 -17.67 8.87
N PRO A 204 7.24 -17.30 7.58
CA PRO A 204 8.36 -17.67 6.72
C PRO A 204 9.67 -17.03 7.21
N LYS A 205 10.80 -17.61 6.77
CA LYS A 205 12.13 -17.11 7.14
C LYS A 205 12.51 -15.89 6.33
N PHE A 206 13.23 -14.96 6.96
CA PHE A 206 13.84 -13.80 6.33
C PHE A 206 15.30 -14.07 6.00
N GLU A 207 15.70 -13.73 4.79
CA GLU A 207 17.08 -13.83 4.31
C GLU A 207 17.51 -12.48 3.71
N ILE A 208 18.72 -12.02 4.07
CA ILE A 208 19.26 -10.75 3.56
C ILE A 208 19.97 -11.06 2.25
N VAL A 209 19.46 -10.50 1.17
CA VAL A 209 20.04 -10.64 -0.17
C VAL A 209 21.28 -9.76 -0.23
N LYS A 210 22.44 -10.35 -0.54
CA LYS A 210 23.74 -9.66 -0.58
C LYS A 210 24.08 -8.89 0.72
N PRO A 211 24.32 -9.59 1.85
CA PRO A 211 24.62 -8.94 3.13
C PRO A 211 25.85 -8.01 3.10
N GLU A 212 26.74 -8.16 2.13
CA GLU A 212 27.89 -7.30 1.84
C GLU A 212 27.51 -5.91 1.28
N GLU A 213 26.43 -5.80 0.50
CA GLU A 213 25.94 -4.51 -0.04
C GLU A 213 25.08 -3.75 0.99
N ALA A 214 24.51 -4.46 1.96
CA ALA A 214 23.53 -3.93 2.92
C ALA A 214 23.96 -2.62 3.63
N PRO A 215 25.20 -2.45 4.16
CA PRO A 215 25.60 -1.20 4.80
C PRO A 215 25.60 0.01 3.83
N ARG A 216 26.02 -0.20 2.57
CA ARG A 216 26.06 0.84 1.54
C ARG A 216 24.65 1.24 1.09
N ILE A 217 23.71 0.29 1.05
CA ILE A 217 22.30 0.56 0.74
C ILE A 217 21.67 1.41 1.85
N ALA A 218 21.87 1.04 3.12
CA ALA A 218 21.37 1.82 4.25
C ALA A 218 21.98 3.22 4.30
N GLU A 219 23.29 3.36 4.13
CA GLU A 219 23.98 4.65 4.05
C GLU A 219 23.41 5.54 2.94
N ARG A 220 23.31 5.02 1.70
CA ARG A 220 22.74 5.79 0.58
C ARG A 220 21.30 6.23 0.85
N HIS A 221 20.50 5.33 1.41
CA HIS A 221 19.09 5.58 1.69
C HIS A 221 18.92 6.66 2.79
N PHE A 222 19.72 6.63 3.86
CA PHE A 222 19.68 7.67 4.89
C PHE A 222 20.30 9.00 4.42
N LEU A 223 21.29 8.99 3.52
CA LEU A 223 21.78 10.22 2.87
C LEU A 223 20.69 10.92 2.05
N ASP A 224 19.87 10.16 1.31
CA ASP A 224 18.77 10.74 0.53
C ASP A 224 17.62 11.21 1.43
N LEU A 225 17.31 10.51 2.53
CA LEU A 225 16.42 11.04 3.57
C LEU A 225 16.98 12.32 4.21
N ARG A 226 18.27 12.40 4.51
CA ARG A 226 18.93 13.56 5.14
C ARG A 226 18.84 14.81 4.26
N LYS A 227 19.07 14.68 2.94
CA LYS A 227 18.86 15.79 1.98
C LYS A 227 17.43 16.32 2.01
N THR A 228 16.48 15.44 2.27
CA THR A 228 15.05 15.69 2.12
C THR A 228 14.41 16.26 3.38
N TYR A 229 14.78 15.74 4.55
CA TYR A 229 14.16 16.03 5.84
C TYR A 229 15.12 16.63 6.87
N ARG A 230 16.35 16.95 6.45
CA ARG A 230 17.46 17.52 7.23
C ARG A 230 18.00 16.56 8.29
N SER A 231 17.25 16.27 9.36
CA SER A 231 17.69 15.34 10.39
C SER A 231 16.70 14.18 10.58
N ILE A 232 17.20 12.97 10.81
CA ILE A 232 16.42 11.74 10.91
C ILE A 232 16.66 11.07 12.27
N LEU A 233 15.58 10.69 12.95
CA LEU A 233 15.63 9.76 14.07
C LEU A 233 15.07 8.41 13.62
N ALA A 234 15.94 7.42 13.43
CA ALA A 234 15.56 6.06 13.07
C ALA A 234 15.24 5.25 14.34
N VAL A 235 13.95 4.93 14.53
CA VAL A 235 13.47 4.07 15.61
C VAL A 235 13.26 2.66 15.07
N ASP A 236 14.10 1.71 15.46
CA ASP A 236 13.92 0.29 15.14
C ASP A 236 13.00 -0.38 16.17
N LEU A 237 11.86 -0.90 15.71
CA LEU A 237 10.85 -1.58 16.54
C LEU A 237 10.91 -3.11 16.42
N VAL A 238 11.95 -3.65 15.80
CA VAL A 238 12.14 -5.10 15.56
C VAL A 238 12.56 -5.84 16.84
N ASN A 239 12.24 -7.13 16.91
CA ASN A 239 12.57 -7.97 18.08
C ASN A 239 14.05 -8.36 18.07
N LYS A 240 14.72 -8.38 19.23
CA LYS A 240 16.12 -8.83 19.36
C LYS A 240 16.33 -10.33 19.21
N HIS A 241 15.26 -11.12 19.12
CA HIS A 241 15.32 -12.59 19.11
C HIS A 241 14.88 -13.20 17.76
N GLY A 242 15.41 -14.38 17.47
CA GLY A 242 15.06 -15.17 16.27
C GLY A 242 15.52 -14.53 14.96
N GLY A 243 14.74 -14.72 13.89
CA GLY A 243 15.05 -14.18 12.56
C GLY A 243 15.11 -12.66 12.51
N GLU A 244 14.21 -12.00 13.25
CA GLU A 244 14.16 -10.55 13.44
C GLU A 244 15.44 -10.00 14.10
N GLY A 245 15.93 -10.67 15.14
CA GLY A 245 17.15 -10.25 15.85
C GLY A 245 18.38 -10.14 14.96
N ARG A 246 18.57 -11.11 14.05
CA ARG A 246 19.70 -11.11 13.09
C ARG A 246 19.62 -9.95 12.07
N LEU A 247 18.40 -9.51 11.74
CA LEU A 247 18.18 -8.37 10.85
C LEU A 247 18.47 -7.06 11.59
N SER A 248 17.94 -6.91 12.82
CA SER A 248 18.17 -5.74 13.67
C SER A 248 19.64 -5.58 14.08
N GLU A 249 20.34 -6.67 14.40
CA GLU A 249 21.80 -6.65 14.70
C GLU A 249 22.60 -6.10 13.51
N LYS A 250 22.35 -6.62 12.30
CA LYS A 250 22.98 -6.11 11.07
C LYS A 250 22.59 -4.67 10.77
N PHE A 251 21.35 -4.28 11.04
CA PHE A 251 20.88 -2.91 10.84
C PHE A 251 21.55 -1.94 11.81
N SER A 252 21.62 -2.28 13.09
CA SER A 252 22.38 -1.54 14.11
C SER A 252 23.85 -1.34 13.70
N ASN A 253 24.52 -2.40 13.25
CA ASN A 253 25.92 -2.34 12.81
C ASN A 253 26.12 -1.49 11.53
N ALA A 254 25.14 -1.48 10.61
CA ALA A 254 25.15 -0.56 9.48
C ALA A 254 24.94 0.90 9.93
N MET A 255 23.97 1.13 10.83
CA MET A 255 23.64 2.45 11.35
C MET A 255 24.79 3.09 12.14
N GLN A 256 25.68 2.33 12.77
CA GLN A 256 26.90 2.88 13.39
C GLN A 256 27.76 3.71 12.42
N ARG A 257 27.75 3.41 11.11
CA ARG A 257 28.48 4.17 10.08
C ARG A 257 27.74 5.41 9.57
N VAL A 258 26.42 5.41 9.74
CA VAL A 258 25.51 6.48 9.28
C VAL A 258 25.23 7.49 10.38
N SER A 259 25.34 7.05 11.64
CA SER A 259 25.14 7.86 12.84
C SER A 259 25.98 9.13 12.82
N SER A 260 25.30 10.26 12.98
CA SER A 260 25.86 11.62 12.94
C SER A 260 24.92 12.58 13.68
N ASP A 261 25.32 13.83 13.89
CA ASP A 261 24.47 14.84 14.56
C ASP A 261 23.09 15.04 13.90
N ASP A 262 22.98 14.70 12.62
CA ASP A 262 21.74 14.70 11.84
C ASP A 262 21.04 13.35 11.74
N VAL A 263 21.70 12.22 12.02
CA VAL A 263 21.08 10.89 11.94
C VAL A 263 21.32 10.12 13.24
N ARG A 264 20.27 10.01 14.06
CA ARG A 264 20.28 9.26 15.32
C ARG A 264 19.56 7.93 15.15
N TYR A 265 20.10 6.88 15.76
CA TYR A 265 19.50 5.54 15.79
C TYR A 265 19.09 5.18 17.22
N VAL A 266 17.87 4.64 17.37
CA VAL A 266 17.31 4.15 18.64
C VAL A 266 16.68 2.79 18.38
N HIS A 267 17.08 1.78 19.15
CA HIS A 267 16.47 0.45 19.10
C HIS A 267 15.52 0.25 20.28
N PHE A 268 14.27 -0.11 20.02
CA PHE A 268 13.27 -0.39 21.03
C PHE A 268 12.58 -1.74 20.76
N ASP A 269 12.85 -2.76 21.60
CA ASP A 269 12.23 -4.08 21.43
C ASP A 269 10.75 -4.03 21.84
N PHE A 270 9.91 -3.73 20.85
CA PHE A 270 8.49 -3.51 21.06
C PHE A 270 7.77 -4.74 21.62
N HIS A 271 8.16 -5.97 21.22
CA HIS A 271 7.51 -7.18 21.73
C HIS A 271 7.96 -7.51 23.14
N HIS A 272 9.24 -7.36 23.47
CA HIS A 272 9.73 -7.59 24.82
C HIS A 272 9.17 -6.54 25.81
N ILE A 273 9.13 -5.27 25.40
CA ILE A 273 8.75 -4.16 26.28
C ILE A 273 7.23 -4.03 26.38
N CYS A 274 6.51 -3.85 25.27
CA CYS A 274 5.06 -3.61 25.29
C CYS A 274 4.22 -4.90 25.31
N GLY A 275 4.81 -6.05 24.96
CA GLY A 275 4.13 -7.34 24.96
C GLY A 275 2.89 -7.36 24.08
N HIS A 276 1.78 -7.85 24.65
CA HIS A 276 0.48 -7.92 23.98
C HIS A 276 -0.53 -6.86 24.43
N VAL A 277 -0.21 -6.09 25.49
CA VAL A 277 -1.17 -5.24 26.24
C VAL A 277 -0.54 -3.97 26.84
N HIS A 278 0.76 -3.91 27.13
CA HIS A 278 1.38 -2.84 27.94
C HIS A 278 1.96 -1.70 27.09
N PHE A 279 1.12 -1.07 26.28
CA PHE A 279 1.56 0.05 25.42
C PHE A 279 1.79 1.35 26.20
N GLU A 280 1.41 1.42 27.48
CA GLU A 280 1.83 2.49 28.41
C GLU A 280 3.36 2.60 28.48
N LEU A 281 4.07 1.48 28.35
CA LEU A 281 5.54 1.40 28.31
C LEU A 281 6.17 2.03 27.05
N LEU A 282 5.35 2.56 26.13
CA LEU A 282 5.85 3.47 25.09
C LEU A 282 6.28 4.83 25.65
N SER A 283 5.92 5.19 26.90
CA SER A 283 6.55 6.32 27.60
C SER A 283 8.07 6.19 27.63
N ILE A 284 8.61 4.98 27.82
CA ILE A 284 10.04 4.69 27.82
C ILE A 284 10.69 4.99 26.46
N LEU A 285 9.96 4.73 25.36
CA LEU A 285 10.41 5.14 24.02
C LEU A 285 10.33 6.66 23.87
N TYR A 286 9.24 7.27 24.32
CA TYR A 286 9.04 8.72 24.25
C TYR A 286 10.15 9.49 24.99
N GLU A 287 10.46 9.13 26.23
CA GLU A 287 11.55 9.70 27.05
C GLU A 287 12.92 9.62 26.34
N GLN A 288 13.15 8.60 25.52
CA GLN A 288 14.39 8.48 24.72
C GLN A 288 14.43 9.38 23.49
N ILE A 289 13.30 9.93 23.03
CA ILE A 289 13.18 10.66 21.76
C ILE A 289 12.63 12.09 21.91
N GLU A 290 12.16 12.46 23.11
CA GLU A 290 11.57 13.77 23.40
C GLU A 290 12.54 14.91 23.09
N ASP A 291 13.82 14.78 23.47
CA ASP A 291 14.88 15.75 23.16
C ASP A 291 15.00 16.06 21.67
N PHE A 292 14.86 15.04 20.82
CA PHE A 292 14.88 15.19 19.37
C PHE A 292 13.60 15.86 18.87
N LEU A 293 12.44 15.46 19.39
CA LEU A 293 11.14 16.03 19.01
C LEU A 293 11.04 17.52 19.38
N GLU A 294 11.50 17.93 20.55
CA GLU A 294 11.54 19.33 20.97
C GLU A 294 12.48 20.16 20.08
N LYS A 295 13.74 19.68 19.93
CA LYS A 295 14.80 20.36 19.19
C LYS A 295 14.53 20.47 17.69
N LYS A 296 13.93 19.46 17.07
CA LYS A 296 13.62 19.44 15.63
C LYS A 296 12.22 19.96 15.31
N GLY A 297 11.31 19.93 16.28
CA GLY A 297 10.03 20.64 16.24
C GLY A 297 9.02 20.13 15.21
N TYR A 298 8.09 21.01 14.85
CA TYR A 298 6.97 20.79 13.95
C TYR A 298 6.71 22.07 13.15
N LEU A 299 6.03 21.95 12.01
CA LEU A 299 5.66 23.12 11.21
C LEU A 299 4.45 23.83 11.84
N LEU A 300 4.58 25.13 12.07
CA LEU A 300 3.51 26.01 12.51
C LEU A 300 3.40 27.18 11.53
N LEU A 301 2.21 27.37 10.97
CA LEU A 301 1.85 28.53 10.14
C LEU A 301 0.80 29.37 10.89
N ASN A 302 0.82 30.69 10.72
CA ASN A 302 -0.22 31.57 11.25
C ASN A 302 -1.48 31.61 10.35
N GLU A 303 -2.48 32.40 10.73
CA GLU A 303 -3.73 32.57 9.98
C GLU A 303 -3.53 33.14 8.56
N ARG A 304 -2.43 33.86 8.33
CA ARG A 304 -2.03 34.41 7.02
C ARG A 304 -1.21 33.43 6.18
N GLY A 305 -0.95 32.23 6.70
CA GLY A 305 -0.11 31.21 6.07
C GLY A 305 1.39 31.43 6.24
N GLU A 306 1.83 32.42 7.03
CA GLU A 306 3.25 32.73 7.26
C GLU A 306 3.88 31.72 8.24
N LYS A 307 5.12 31.29 7.97
CA LYS A 307 5.84 30.27 8.76
C LYS A 307 6.33 30.82 10.10
N LEU A 308 5.72 30.37 11.20
CA LEU A 308 6.11 30.68 12.59
C LEU A 308 7.12 29.69 13.17
N LYS A 309 7.03 28.40 12.79
CA LYS A 309 7.99 27.35 13.16
C LYS A 309 8.12 26.38 12.00
N GLU A 310 9.30 25.79 11.86
CA GLU A 310 9.64 24.83 10.82
C GLU A 310 10.00 23.48 11.44
N GLN A 311 9.69 22.38 10.75
CA GLN A 311 10.17 21.07 11.13
C GLN A 311 11.58 20.85 10.54
N LEU A 312 12.55 20.65 11.42
CA LEU A 312 13.98 20.48 11.07
C LEU A 312 14.43 19.02 11.12
N GLY A 313 13.50 18.08 11.34
CA GLY A 313 13.79 16.66 11.36
C GLY A 313 12.56 15.80 11.58
N VAL A 314 12.65 14.52 11.20
CA VAL A 314 11.56 13.55 11.21
C VAL A 314 11.93 12.30 12.00
N VAL A 315 10.95 11.73 12.70
CA VAL A 315 11.06 10.38 13.25
C VAL A 315 10.64 9.37 12.19
N ARG A 316 11.50 8.38 11.95
CA ARG A 316 11.24 7.24 11.09
C ARG A 316 11.07 5.98 11.94
N ALA A 317 9.87 5.41 11.95
CA ALA A 317 9.60 4.12 12.57
C ALA A 317 9.90 2.98 11.59
N ASN A 318 10.81 2.08 11.96
CA ASN A 318 11.16 0.89 11.20
C ASN A 318 10.53 -0.36 11.81
N CYS A 319 10.04 -1.25 10.95
CA CYS A 319 9.63 -2.60 11.34
C CYS A 319 9.76 -3.56 10.15
N ILE A 320 9.74 -4.85 10.41
CA ILE A 320 9.77 -5.90 9.38
C ILE A 320 8.38 -6.07 8.73
N ASP A 321 7.39 -6.50 9.51
CA ASP A 321 6.04 -6.93 9.06
C ASP A 321 4.91 -6.40 9.98
N CYS A 322 5.09 -5.26 10.65
CA CYS A 322 4.08 -4.78 11.60
C CYS A 322 3.74 -3.30 11.42
N LEU A 323 2.70 -3.08 10.62
CA LEU A 323 1.93 -1.86 10.64
C LEU A 323 1.47 -1.51 12.06
N ASP A 324 1.01 -2.50 12.83
CA ASP A 324 0.47 -2.30 14.18
C ASP A 324 1.50 -1.63 15.12
N ARG A 325 2.77 -2.07 15.09
CA ARG A 325 3.85 -1.46 15.91
C ARG A 325 4.10 -0.01 15.50
N THR A 326 4.33 0.21 14.20
CA THR A 326 4.66 1.54 13.64
C THR A 326 3.50 2.53 13.78
N ASN A 327 2.26 2.08 13.66
CA ASN A 327 1.07 2.92 13.80
C ASN A 327 0.87 3.37 15.24
N VAL A 328 1.06 2.50 16.24
CA VAL A 328 0.94 2.92 17.65
C VAL A 328 2.07 3.87 18.04
N THR A 329 3.33 3.59 17.62
CA THR A 329 4.44 4.53 17.85
C THR A 329 4.20 5.89 17.21
N GLN A 330 3.73 5.94 15.96
CA GLN A 330 3.41 7.21 15.30
C GLN A 330 2.21 7.93 15.95
N SER A 331 1.18 7.20 16.38
CA SER A 331 0.03 7.77 17.11
C SER A 331 0.44 8.39 18.44
N MET A 332 1.35 7.74 19.18
CA MET A 332 1.91 8.28 20.42
C MET A 332 2.71 9.58 20.18
N ILE A 333 3.60 9.60 19.16
CA ILE A 333 4.35 10.82 18.79
C ILE A 333 3.39 11.95 18.41
N ALA A 334 2.41 11.66 17.54
CA ALA A 334 1.43 12.64 17.10
C ALA A 334 0.58 13.19 18.26
N ARG A 335 0.18 12.33 19.21
CA ARG A 335 -0.54 12.74 20.42
C ARG A 335 0.25 13.77 21.23
N LYS A 336 1.53 13.48 21.51
CA LYS A 336 2.40 14.35 22.31
C LYS A 336 2.68 15.68 21.62
N VAL A 337 2.90 15.67 20.30
CA VAL A 337 3.12 16.89 19.55
C VAL A 337 1.83 17.71 19.36
N LEU A 338 0.67 17.07 19.28
CA LEU A 338 -0.63 17.74 19.29
C LEU A 338 -0.92 18.40 20.64
N GLU A 339 -0.58 17.76 21.77
CA GLU A 339 -0.64 18.39 23.11
C GLU A 339 0.22 19.66 23.16
N TRP A 340 1.46 19.62 22.66
CA TRP A 340 2.32 20.81 22.59
C TRP A 340 1.75 21.93 21.71
N GLN A 341 1.07 21.58 20.61
CA GLN A 341 0.43 22.55 19.72
C GLN A 341 -0.79 23.20 20.38
N LEU A 342 -1.66 22.41 21.02
CA LEU A 342 -2.84 22.91 21.73
C LEU A 342 -2.46 23.82 22.90
N ARG A 343 -1.41 23.48 23.65
CA ARG A 343 -0.85 24.36 24.71
C ARG A 343 -0.30 25.65 24.13
N ARG A 344 0.45 25.59 23.02
CA ARG A 344 1.00 26.77 22.35
C ARG A 344 -0.07 27.71 21.79
N MET A 345 -1.21 27.17 21.38
CA MET A 345 -2.37 27.94 20.92
C MET A 345 -3.24 28.49 22.08
N GLY A 346 -2.91 28.19 23.34
CA GLY A 346 -3.71 28.57 24.50
C GLY A 346 -5.04 27.81 24.64
N VAL A 347 -5.21 26.73 23.89
CA VAL A 347 -6.39 25.85 23.98
C VAL A 347 -6.28 24.93 25.19
N PHE A 348 -5.05 24.48 25.51
CA PHE A 348 -4.73 23.67 26.69
C PHE A 348 -3.87 24.46 27.68
N ALA A 349 -4.12 24.28 28.98
CA ALA A 349 -3.23 24.71 30.05
C ALA A 349 -1.91 23.90 30.09
N ALA A 350 -0.92 24.37 30.86
CA ALA A 350 0.45 23.85 30.83
C ALA A 350 0.57 22.33 31.08
N GLU A 351 -0.25 21.77 31.98
CA GLU A 351 -0.27 20.35 32.35
C GLU A 351 -1.44 19.58 31.70
N GLU A 352 -2.27 20.25 30.90
CA GLU A 352 -3.46 19.66 30.31
C GLU A 352 -3.10 18.72 29.15
N THR A 353 -3.76 17.57 29.09
CA THR A 353 -3.47 16.46 28.16
C THR A 353 -4.73 16.00 27.46
N ILE A 354 -4.59 15.31 26.33
CA ILE A 354 -5.74 14.81 25.56
C ILE A 354 -6.59 13.84 26.40
N ASN A 355 -5.94 13.07 27.28
CA ASN A 355 -6.59 12.11 28.17
C ASN A 355 -7.58 12.76 29.17
N MET A 356 -7.47 14.06 29.43
CA MET A 356 -8.41 14.82 30.27
C MET A 356 -9.72 15.15 29.54
N HIS A 357 -9.79 14.91 28.22
CA HIS A 357 -10.93 15.21 27.36
C HIS A 357 -11.46 13.95 26.66
N PRO A 358 -12.28 13.12 27.33
CA PRO A 358 -12.67 11.78 26.82
C PRO A 358 -13.22 11.79 25.39
N ASN A 359 -14.12 12.73 25.06
CA ASN A 359 -14.70 12.85 23.72
C ASN A 359 -13.64 13.20 22.65
N PHE A 360 -12.61 13.97 23.00
CA PHE A 360 -11.53 14.31 22.06
C PHE A 360 -10.52 13.17 21.93
N ASP A 361 -10.19 12.52 23.05
CA ASP A 361 -9.35 11.34 23.11
C ASP A 361 -9.91 10.18 22.28
N ASP A 362 -11.20 9.89 22.40
CA ASP A 362 -11.86 8.82 21.66
C ASP A 362 -11.91 9.12 20.16
N ASN A 363 -12.15 10.37 19.76
CA ASN A 363 -12.05 10.79 18.36
C ASN A 363 -10.62 10.62 17.81
N PHE A 364 -9.59 10.97 18.59
CA PHE A 364 -8.18 10.76 18.22
C PHE A 364 -7.84 9.27 18.08
N LYS A 365 -8.30 8.43 19.02
CA LYS A 365 -8.16 6.96 18.99
C LYS A 365 -8.80 6.36 17.75
N ILE A 366 -10.05 6.74 17.44
CA ILE A 366 -10.79 6.28 16.26
C ILE A 366 -10.06 6.69 14.98
N LEU A 367 -9.57 7.93 14.88
CA LEU A 367 -8.81 8.41 13.72
C LEU A 367 -7.56 7.55 13.48
N TRP A 368 -6.74 7.33 14.51
CA TRP A 368 -5.51 6.54 14.38
C TRP A 368 -5.74 5.04 14.18
N ALA A 369 -6.85 4.51 14.68
CA ALA A 369 -7.27 3.14 14.41
C ALA A 369 -7.72 2.96 12.94
N ASN A 370 -8.53 3.89 12.43
CA ASN A 370 -8.99 3.86 11.03
C ASN A 370 -7.80 4.07 10.06
N HIS A 371 -6.86 4.96 10.38
CA HIS A 371 -5.60 5.10 9.64
C HIS A 371 -4.77 3.81 9.64
N GLY A 372 -4.72 3.09 10.77
CA GLY A 372 -4.12 1.76 10.85
C GLY A 372 -4.84 0.74 9.95
N ASP A 373 -6.17 0.69 9.98
CA ASP A 373 -6.94 -0.24 9.17
C ASP A 373 -6.80 0.04 7.66
N ASP A 374 -6.88 1.30 7.22
CA ASP A 374 -6.78 1.66 5.80
C ASP A 374 -5.41 1.28 5.20
N ILE A 375 -4.29 1.54 5.90
CA ILE A 375 -2.96 1.11 5.41
C ILE A 375 -2.82 -0.41 5.52
N SER A 376 -3.43 -1.05 6.52
CA SER A 376 -3.40 -2.52 6.66
C SER A 376 -4.11 -3.22 5.52
N ILE A 377 -5.22 -2.65 5.04
CA ILE A 377 -5.96 -3.16 3.88
C ILE A 377 -5.11 -3.00 2.62
N GLN A 378 -4.45 -1.85 2.42
CA GLN A 378 -3.53 -1.65 1.30
C GLN A 378 -2.35 -2.66 1.31
N TYR A 379 -1.74 -2.90 2.47
CA TYR A 379 -0.58 -3.80 2.58
C TYR A 379 -0.98 -5.28 2.59
N SER A 380 -1.83 -5.70 3.53
CA SER A 380 -2.16 -7.12 3.81
C SER A 380 -3.53 -7.59 3.32
N GLY A 381 -4.35 -6.69 2.75
CA GLY A 381 -5.72 -6.99 2.32
C GLY A 381 -6.75 -7.18 3.44
N THR A 382 -6.38 -6.95 4.71
CA THR A 382 -7.31 -6.97 5.85
C THR A 382 -7.11 -5.75 6.75
N PRO A 383 -8.09 -5.39 7.60
CA PRO A 383 -7.89 -4.41 8.68
C PRO A 383 -6.71 -4.76 9.60
N ALA A 384 -6.26 -3.80 10.41
CA ALA A 384 -5.15 -3.96 11.34
C ALA A 384 -5.48 -5.02 12.41
N LEU A 385 -4.45 -5.73 12.88
CA LEU A 385 -4.62 -6.62 14.03
C LEU A 385 -4.49 -5.79 15.29
N LYS A 386 -5.22 -6.17 16.34
CA LYS A 386 -5.29 -5.43 17.61
C LYS A 386 -5.84 -4.00 17.46
N GLY A 387 -6.61 -3.70 16.40
CA GLY A 387 -7.18 -2.37 16.16
C GLY A 387 -8.01 -1.84 17.35
N ASP A 388 -8.70 -2.73 18.06
CA ASP A 388 -9.39 -2.46 19.34
C ASP A 388 -8.49 -1.80 20.39
N PHE A 389 -7.20 -2.14 20.44
CA PHE A 389 -6.28 -1.51 21.38
C PHE A 389 -6.09 -0.02 21.06
N VAL A 390 -6.00 0.33 19.77
CA VAL A 390 -5.91 1.75 19.35
C VAL A 390 -7.22 2.48 19.61
N ARG A 391 -8.37 1.80 19.45
CA ARG A 391 -9.72 2.37 19.64
C ARG A 391 -10.10 2.59 21.10
N TYR A 392 -9.79 1.63 21.97
CA TYR A 392 -10.33 1.55 23.34
C TYR A 392 -9.25 1.48 24.43
N GLY A 393 -7.97 1.41 24.07
CA GLY A 393 -6.86 1.22 25.01
C GLY A 393 -6.79 -0.18 25.63
N GLN A 394 -7.70 -1.10 25.28
CA GLN A 394 -7.79 -2.45 25.83
C GLN A 394 -8.25 -3.47 24.78
N ARG A 395 -8.08 -4.77 25.06
CA ARG A 395 -8.53 -5.88 24.19
C ARG A 395 -9.98 -6.25 24.51
N THR A 396 -10.88 -6.21 23.52
CA THR A 396 -12.24 -6.74 23.69
C THR A 396 -12.34 -8.21 23.24
N ALA A 397 -13.31 -8.96 23.78
CA ALA A 397 -13.55 -10.34 23.36
C ALA A 397 -13.98 -10.45 21.88
N GLN A 398 -14.80 -9.50 21.41
CA GLN A 398 -15.21 -9.41 20.00
C GLN A 398 -14.00 -9.09 19.09
N GLY A 399 -13.12 -8.20 19.55
CA GLY A 399 -11.85 -7.87 18.88
C GLY A 399 -10.95 -9.09 18.71
N MET A 400 -10.82 -9.95 19.73
CA MET A 400 -10.04 -11.18 19.61
C MET A 400 -10.60 -12.17 18.58
N LEU A 401 -11.93 -12.26 18.45
CA LEU A 401 -12.57 -13.09 17.41
C LEU A 401 -12.37 -12.50 16.01
N ASN A 402 -12.42 -11.17 15.88
CA ASN A 402 -12.14 -10.48 14.62
C ASN A 402 -10.65 -10.59 14.23
N ASP A 403 -9.73 -10.43 15.18
CA ASP A 403 -8.29 -10.65 15.01
C ASP A 403 -8.00 -12.06 14.48
N PHE A 404 -8.67 -13.09 15.01
CA PHE A 404 -8.53 -14.47 14.54
C PHE A 404 -8.98 -14.64 13.07
N LYS A 405 -10.14 -14.08 12.70
CA LYS A 405 -10.62 -14.08 11.31
C LYS A 405 -9.67 -13.34 10.38
N ASN A 406 -9.20 -12.15 10.78
CA ASN A 406 -8.25 -11.35 10.03
C ASN A 406 -6.90 -12.08 9.86
N ALA A 407 -6.40 -12.77 10.89
CA ALA A 407 -5.16 -13.54 10.81
C ALA A 407 -5.27 -14.72 9.83
N LEU A 408 -6.39 -15.46 9.83
CA LEU A 408 -6.65 -16.51 8.83
C LEU A 408 -6.75 -15.94 7.41
N MET A 409 -7.44 -14.82 7.23
CA MET A 409 -7.57 -14.15 5.93
C MET A 409 -6.21 -13.62 5.43
N ARG A 410 -5.39 -13.00 6.30
CA ARG A 410 -4.01 -12.60 5.95
C ARG A 410 -3.15 -13.79 5.56
N TYR A 411 -3.24 -14.92 6.28
CA TYR A 411 -2.50 -16.13 5.93
C TYR A 411 -2.89 -16.63 4.52
N TYR A 412 -4.19 -16.62 4.19
CA TYR A 412 -4.66 -16.96 2.85
C TYR A 412 -4.15 -15.97 1.78
N LEU A 413 -4.33 -14.66 2.00
CA LEU A 413 -3.92 -13.64 1.03
C LEU A 413 -2.40 -13.65 0.77
N ASN A 414 -1.60 -13.72 1.83
CA ASN A 414 -0.14 -13.78 1.74
C ASN A 414 0.35 -15.01 0.94
N ASN A 415 -0.22 -16.20 1.20
CA ASN A 415 0.21 -17.41 0.50
C ASN A 415 -0.40 -17.56 -0.91
N PHE A 416 -1.57 -16.98 -1.22
CA PHE A 416 -2.31 -17.34 -2.46
C PHE A 416 -2.72 -16.16 -3.37
N VAL A 417 -2.52 -14.91 -2.96
CA VAL A 417 -2.92 -13.71 -3.74
C VAL A 417 -1.80 -12.68 -3.88
N ASP A 418 -0.90 -12.60 -2.90
CA ASP A 418 0.05 -11.49 -2.77
C ASP A 418 1.06 -11.39 -3.93
N GLY A 419 1.52 -12.52 -4.49
CA GLY A 419 2.41 -12.53 -5.65
C GLY A 419 1.81 -11.87 -6.89
N THR A 420 0.54 -12.15 -7.19
CA THR A 420 -0.21 -11.53 -8.30
C THR A 420 -0.48 -10.04 -8.02
N LYS A 421 -0.69 -9.67 -6.76
CA LYS A 421 -0.85 -8.28 -6.33
C LYS A 421 0.46 -7.49 -6.49
N GLN A 422 1.60 -8.08 -6.13
CA GLN A 422 2.92 -7.49 -6.33
C GLN A 422 3.21 -7.29 -7.82
N ASP A 423 2.97 -8.31 -8.66
CA ASP A 423 3.08 -8.20 -10.13
C ASP A 423 2.22 -7.03 -10.68
N ALA A 424 1.00 -6.85 -10.17
CA ALA A 424 0.13 -5.75 -10.57
C ALA A 424 0.65 -4.38 -10.12
N ILE A 425 1.21 -4.26 -8.91
CA ILE A 425 1.82 -3.02 -8.40
C ILE A 425 3.06 -2.64 -9.23
N ASP A 426 3.98 -3.57 -9.47
CA ASP A 426 5.19 -3.32 -10.26
C ASP A 426 4.90 -2.94 -11.71
N LEU A 427 3.81 -3.47 -12.28
CA LEU A 427 3.31 -3.11 -13.61
C LEU A 427 2.77 -1.67 -13.65
N LEU A 428 1.94 -1.27 -12.67
CA LEU A 428 1.39 0.08 -12.59
C LEU A 428 2.45 1.14 -12.29
N GLN A 429 3.42 0.82 -11.44
CA GLN A 429 4.51 1.73 -11.06
C GLN A 429 5.60 1.84 -12.13
N GLY A 430 5.53 1.01 -13.19
CA GLY A 430 6.51 1.00 -14.27
C GLY A 430 7.88 0.43 -13.87
N HIS A 431 7.95 -0.30 -12.75
CA HIS A 431 9.16 -1.04 -12.36
C HIS A 431 9.48 -2.16 -13.35
N TYR A 432 8.43 -2.79 -13.89
CA TYR A 432 8.56 -3.75 -14.98
C TYR A 432 8.42 -3.04 -16.34
N ILE A 433 9.54 -2.74 -16.99
CA ILE A 433 9.54 -2.22 -18.37
C ILE A 433 9.30 -3.39 -19.32
N VAL A 434 8.13 -3.38 -19.97
CA VAL A 434 7.70 -4.35 -20.98
C VAL A 434 8.49 -4.15 -22.29
N SER A 435 9.76 -4.55 -22.30
CA SER A 435 10.60 -4.45 -23.51
C SER A 435 10.28 -5.57 -24.50
N VAL A 436 9.96 -5.21 -25.75
CA VAL A 436 9.84 -6.16 -26.87
C VAL A 436 11.25 -6.53 -27.38
N SER A 437 12.08 -7.06 -26.49
CA SER A 437 13.38 -7.62 -26.85
C SER A 437 13.18 -8.99 -27.51
N ARG A 438 14.00 -9.30 -28.52
CA ARG A 438 13.80 -10.43 -29.46
C ARG A 438 13.77 -11.82 -28.84
N ASP A 439 14.20 -11.96 -27.60
CA ASP A 439 14.05 -13.19 -26.83
C ASP A 439 12.73 -13.17 -26.06
N LEU A 440 11.63 -13.48 -26.76
CA LEU A 440 10.54 -14.20 -26.10
C LEU A 440 11.06 -15.60 -25.75
N THR A 441 11.91 -15.69 -24.71
CA THR A 441 11.94 -16.88 -23.89
C THR A 441 10.53 -17.05 -23.36
N ALA A 442 9.78 -17.98 -23.97
CA ALA A 442 8.41 -18.28 -23.59
C ALA A 442 8.29 -18.34 -22.06
N PRO A 443 7.24 -17.76 -21.45
CA PRO A 443 7.10 -17.70 -19.99
C PRO A 443 7.37 -19.09 -19.45
N SER A 444 8.45 -19.21 -18.66
CA SER A 444 9.13 -20.48 -18.40
C SER A 444 8.11 -21.58 -18.15
N GLN A 445 7.99 -22.54 -19.09
CA GLN A 445 6.93 -23.56 -19.01
C GLN A 445 6.95 -24.13 -17.60
N GLN A 446 5.83 -24.05 -16.88
CA GLN A 446 5.70 -24.59 -15.53
C GLN A 446 5.98 -26.10 -15.60
N GLY A 447 7.20 -26.48 -15.27
CA GLY A 447 7.74 -27.81 -15.49
C GLY A 447 7.31 -28.74 -14.37
N GLY A 448 6.56 -29.79 -14.70
CA GLY A 448 6.18 -30.82 -13.74
C GLY A 448 5.23 -30.30 -12.67
N LEU A 449 5.71 -30.19 -11.43
CA LEU A 449 4.85 -30.01 -10.25
C LEU A 449 4.11 -28.66 -10.23
N GLU A 450 4.75 -27.59 -10.71
CA GLU A 450 4.16 -26.24 -10.72
C GLU A 450 2.91 -26.11 -11.62
N ALA A 451 2.76 -26.97 -12.63
CA ALA A 451 1.58 -26.97 -13.51
C ALA A 451 0.36 -27.67 -12.90
N VAL A 452 0.55 -28.46 -11.84
CA VAL A 452 -0.50 -29.29 -11.21
C VAL A 452 -0.74 -28.91 -9.74
N ALA A 453 0.21 -28.20 -9.11
CA ALA A 453 0.13 -27.75 -7.73
C ALA A 453 -0.99 -26.71 -7.53
N SER A 454 -2.12 -27.16 -7.02
CA SER A 454 -3.24 -26.32 -6.59
C SER A 454 -3.59 -26.64 -5.14
N PHE A 455 -3.37 -25.67 -4.24
CA PHE A 455 -3.67 -25.85 -2.82
C PHE A 455 -5.16 -26.16 -2.55
N PRO A 456 -6.14 -25.49 -3.20
CA PRO A 456 -7.54 -25.87 -3.09
C PRO A 456 -7.81 -27.33 -3.48
N VAL A 457 -7.21 -27.82 -4.59
CA VAL A 457 -7.37 -29.22 -5.03
C VAL A 457 -6.77 -30.18 -4.01
N ALA A 458 -5.55 -29.92 -3.53
CA ALA A 458 -4.91 -30.75 -2.51
C ALA A 458 -5.74 -30.80 -1.20
N LEU A 459 -6.26 -29.64 -0.76
CA LEU A 459 -7.15 -29.55 0.40
C LEU A 459 -8.45 -30.33 0.19
N SER A 460 -9.08 -30.22 -0.99
CA SER A 460 -10.30 -31.00 -1.32
C SER A 460 -10.05 -32.50 -1.31
N VAL A 461 -8.92 -32.99 -1.83
CA VAL A 461 -8.56 -34.42 -1.79
C VAL A 461 -8.32 -34.89 -0.36
N VAL A 462 -7.62 -34.11 0.47
CA VAL A 462 -7.42 -34.42 1.91
C VAL A 462 -8.76 -34.47 2.65
N MET A 463 -9.64 -33.49 2.45
CA MET A 463 -10.96 -33.47 3.09
C MET A 463 -11.84 -34.63 2.63
N ALA A 464 -11.81 -34.99 1.35
CA ALA A 464 -12.51 -36.16 0.83
C ALA A 464 -11.97 -37.47 1.43
N GLY A 465 -10.65 -37.63 1.52
CA GLY A 465 -10.03 -38.81 2.14
C GLY A 465 -10.37 -38.96 3.63
N LEU A 466 -10.33 -37.87 4.40
CA LEU A 466 -10.75 -37.86 5.80
C LEU A 466 -12.25 -38.12 5.97
N PHE A 467 -13.10 -37.59 5.08
CA PHE A 467 -14.53 -37.86 5.08
C PHE A 467 -14.84 -39.34 4.78
N LEU A 468 -14.18 -39.93 3.78
CA LEU A 468 -14.32 -41.36 3.45
C LEU A 468 -13.87 -42.26 4.60
N ALA A 469 -12.77 -41.91 5.30
CA ALA A 469 -12.34 -42.60 6.51
C ALA A 469 -13.41 -42.52 7.62
N TYR A 470 -13.92 -41.32 7.91
CA TYR A 470 -14.97 -41.10 8.91
C TYR A 470 -16.27 -41.89 8.61
N VAL A 471 -16.74 -41.86 7.36
CA VAL A 471 -17.94 -42.59 6.94
C VAL A 471 -17.72 -44.11 7.04
N SER A 472 -16.54 -44.61 6.65
CA SER A 472 -16.19 -46.03 6.79
C SER A 472 -16.24 -46.53 8.23
N LEU A 473 -15.79 -45.70 9.19
CA LEU A 473 -15.85 -46.00 10.63
C LEU A 473 -17.25 -45.85 11.24
N ARG A 474 -18.13 -45.04 10.64
CA ARG A 474 -19.52 -44.80 11.11
C ARG A 474 -20.53 -45.84 10.62
N GLN A 475 -20.27 -46.50 9.50
CA GLN A 475 -21.19 -47.48 8.91
C GLN A 475 -21.11 -48.84 9.62
N GLY A 476 -21.87 -49.02 10.70
CA GLY A 476 -22.15 -50.33 11.31
C GLY A 476 -21.00 -50.93 12.15
N PRO A 477 -21.09 -52.22 12.53
CA PRO A 477 -20.10 -52.87 13.42
C PRO A 477 -18.74 -52.99 12.74
N LEU A 478 -17.65 -52.65 13.44
CA LEU A 478 -16.30 -52.59 12.84
C LEU A 478 -15.90 -53.95 12.25
N SER A 479 -15.53 -53.94 10.96
CA SER A 479 -14.92 -55.08 10.27
C SER A 479 -13.49 -54.73 9.87
N PHE A 480 -12.61 -55.73 9.81
CA PHE A 480 -11.19 -55.55 9.48
C PHE A 480 -10.97 -54.78 8.16
N GLN A 481 -11.76 -55.09 7.13
CA GLN A 481 -11.70 -54.40 5.84
C GLN A 481 -12.06 -52.91 5.92
N ARG A 482 -13.05 -52.51 6.74
CA ARG A 482 -13.41 -51.10 6.95
C ARG A 482 -12.32 -50.33 7.71
N VAL A 483 -11.75 -50.97 8.73
CA VAL A 483 -10.61 -50.38 9.48
C VAL A 483 -9.42 -50.18 8.54
N LEU A 484 -9.07 -51.18 7.73
CA LEU A 484 -7.99 -51.09 6.75
C LEU A 484 -8.23 -49.98 5.71
N PHE A 485 -9.44 -49.90 5.13
CA PHE A 485 -9.81 -48.84 4.19
C PHE A 485 -9.73 -47.44 4.82
N SER A 486 -10.24 -47.30 6.05
CA SER A 486 -10.14 -46.04 6.80
C SER A 486 -8.70 -45.63 7.07
N LEU A 487 -7.82 -46.58 7.45
CA LEU A 487 -6.40 -46.33 7.68
C LEU A 487 -5.68 -45.94 6.38
N LEU A 488 -6.01 -46.56 5.25
CA LEU A 488 -5.47 -46.19 3.94
C LEU A 488 -5.91 -44.78 3.52
N CYS A 489 -7.20 -44.43 3.67
CA CYS A 489 -7.70 -43.10 3.34
C CYS A 489 -7.10 -41.99 4.23
N ALA A 490 -7.00 -42.25 5.54
CA ALA A 490 -6.32 -41.35 6.47
C ALA A 490 -4.82 -41.24 6.18
N GLY A 491 -4.14 -42.36 5.90
CA GLY A 491 -2.72 -42.42 5.56
C GLY A 491 -2.38 -41.66 4.28
N MET A 492 -3.18 -41.82 3.21
CA MET A 492 -3.04 -41.02 2.00
C MET A 492 -3.27 -39.53 2.26
N SER A 493 -4.26 -39.18 3.08
CA SER A 493 -4.54 -37.78 3.46
C SER A 493 -3.36 -37.16 4.21
N VAL A 494 -2.76 -37.87 5.17
CA VAL A 494 -1.55 -37.44 5.88
C VAL A 494 -0.35 -37.34 4.94
N GLY A 495 -0.20 -38.29 4.01
CA GLY A 495 0.86 -38.26 2.98
C GLY A 495 0.77 -37.03 2.08
N ILE A 496 -0.44 -36.66 1.64
CA ILE A 496 -0.69 -35.45 0.84
C ILE A 496 -0.40 -34.19 1.67
N VAL A 497 -0.84 -34.11 2.93
CA VAL A 497 -0.54 -32.97 3.81
C VAL A 497 0.98 -32.81 4.01
N PHE A 498 1.71 -33.91 4.23
CA PHE A 498 3.17 -33.88 4.34
C PHE A 498 3.83 -33.43 3.03
N PHE A 499 3.38 -33.96 1.89
CA PHE A 499 3.89 -33.60 0.57
C PHE A 499 3.67 -32.11 0.24
N VAL A 500 2.46 -31.59 0.50
CA VAL A 500 2.13 -30.16 0.34
C VAL A 500 2.99 -29.30 1.25
N LYS A 501 3.20 -29.72 2.51
CA LYS A 501 4.03 -28.95 3.47
C LYS A 501 5.52 -28.92 3.06
N VAL A 502 6.08 -30.03 2.58
CA VAL A 502 7.47 -30.09 2.11
C VAL A 502 7.66 -29.25 0.84
N ASN A 503 6.67 -29.26 -0.06
CA ASN A 503 6.70 -28.51 -1.32
C ASN A 503 5.93 -27.18 -1.24
N GLY A 504 5.70 -26.62 -0.03
CA GLY A 504 4.75 -25.53 0.18
C GLY A 504 5.00 -24.32 -0.71
N ARG A 505 6.28 -24.02 -0.96
CA ARG A 505 6.76 -23.07 -1.97
C ARG A 505 6.03 -23.14 -3.32
N VAL A 506 5.83 -24.35 -3.86
CA VAL A 506 5.20 -24.63 -5.16
C VAL A 506 3.68 -24.36 -5.14
N PHE A 507 3.05 -24.48 -3.97
CA PHE A 507 1.62 -24.26 -3.78
C PHE A 507 1.25 -22.80 -3.45
N CYS A 508 2.25 -21.96 -3.17
CA CYS A 508 2.04 -20.53 -2.94
C CYS A 508 2.03 -19.73 -4.25
N ASN A 509 1.20 -18.70 -4.29
CA ASN A 509 1.25 -17.67 -5.32
C ASN A 509 2.50 -16.79 -5.14
N ARG A 510 3.17 -16.46 -6.24
CA ARG A 510 4.50 -15.82 -6.27
C ARG A 510 4.55 -14.74 -7.34
N PRO A 511 5.31 -13.66 -7.15
CA PRO A 511 5.61 -12.71 -8.23
C PRO A 511 6.24 -13.42 -9.42
N ARG A 512 5.74 -13.14 -10.62
CA ARG A 512 6.19 -13.73 -11.89
C ARG A 512 7.05 -12.76 -12.70
N LEU A 513 6.83 -11.45 -12.56
CA LEU A 513 7.55 -10.40 -13.27
C LEU A 513 8.99 -10.24 -12.73
N HIS A 514 9.12 -10.18 -11.40
CA HIS A 514 10.39 -10.19 -10.68
C HIS A 514 10.47 -11.42 -9.78
N LYS A 515 11.02 -12.52 -10.31
CA LYS A 515 11.15 -13.77 -9.54
C LYS A 515 12.13 -13.56 -8.36
N PRO A 516 11.73 -13.88 -7.11
CA PRO A 516 12.66 -13.98 -5.98
C PRO A 516 13.66 -15.14 -6.19
N ARG A 517 14.72 -15.21 -5.36
CA ARG A 517 15.82 -16.16 -5.55
C ARG A 517 15.51 -17.61 -5.14
#